data_AF-A0A177Y5Y5-F1
#
_entry.id   AF-A0A177Y5Y5-F1
#
_cell.length_a   1.000
_cell.length_b   1.000
_cell.length_c   1.000
_cell.angle_alpha   90.00
_cell.angle_beta   90.00
_cell.angle_gamma   90.00
#
_symmetry.space_group_name_H-M   'P 1'
#
loop_
_entity.id
_entity.type
_entity.pdbx_description
1 polymer ?
#
loop_
_entity_poly.entity_id
_entity_poly.type
_entity_poly.pdbx_seq_one_letter_code
_entity_poly.pdbx_strand_id
1 'polypeptide(L)' 'MNRKKKINQILKAKQKKTNAKLHKSNKPRYISKAERAKLEAEEQNQKAIDVASATVEELDSTASDQ' A
#
# COMPACT_ATOMS: atom_id res chain seq x y z
N MET A 1 29.10 -2.58 -32.56
CA MET A 1 28.48 -2.49 -31.21
C MET A 1 29.23 -3.43 -30.28
N ASN A 2 30.13 -2.92 -29.44
CA ASN A 2 30.94 -3.80 -28.59
C ASN A 2 30.02 -4.56 -27.61
N ARG A 3 30.36 -5.81 -27.30
CA ARG A 3 29.60 -6.70 -26.39
C ARG A 3 29.17 -5.98 -25.10
N LYS A 4 30.08 -5.20 -24.51
CA LYS A 4 29.85 -4.36 -23.32
C LYS A 4 28.72 -3.34 -23.51
N LYS A 5 28.68 -2.64 -24.66
CA LYS A 5 27.63 -1.66 -24.98
C LYS A 5 26.27 -2.36 -25.17
N LYS A 6 26.25 -3.53 -25.82
CA LYS A 6 25.03 -4.31 -26.05
C LYS A 6 24.39 -4.82 -24.75
N ILE A 7 25.21 -5.37 -23.85
CA ILE A 7 24.74 -5.84 -22.54
C ILE A 7 24.13 -4.68 -21.74
N ASN A 8 24.81 -3.55 -21.67
CA ASN A 8 24.31 -2.37 -20.95
C ASN A 8 23.00 -1.84 -21.53
N GLN A 9 22.85 -1.85 -22.86
CA GLN A 9 21.62 -1.43 -23.52
C GLN A 9 20.45 -2.37 -23.17
N ILE A 10 20.69 -3.68 -23.17
CA ILE A 10 19.68 -4.69 -22.80
C ILE A 10 19.26 -4.53 -21.33
N LEU A 11 20.21 -4.36 -20.42
CA LEU A 11 19.92 -4.18 -18.99
C LEU A 11 19.08 -2.93 -18.74
N LYS A 12 19.48 -1.79 -19.33
CA LYS A 12 18.70 -0.54 -19.25
C LYS A 12 17.30 -0.70 -19.83
N ALA A 13 17.16 -1.40 -20.96
CA ALA A 13 15.85 -1.65 -21.55
C ALA A 13 14.95 -2.52 -20.65
N LYS A 14 15.51 -3.55 -20.01
CA LYS A 14 14.77 -4.39 -19.04
C LYS A 14 14.34 -3.58 -17.81
N GLN A 15 15.25 -2.80 -17.23
CA GLN A 15 14.94 -1.96 -16.07
C GLN A 15 13.87 -0.90 -16.38
N LYS A 16 13.92 -0.29 -17.58
CA LYS A 16 12.86 0.64 -18.01
C LYS A 16 11.51 -0.06 -18.15
N LYS A 17 11.48 -1.29 -18.68
CA LYS A 17 10.24 -2.07 -18.80
C LYS A 17 9.66 -2.47 -17.44
N THR A 18 10.48 -2.81 -16.46
CA THR A 18 10.01 -3.14 -15.10
C THR A 18 9.48 -1.90 -14.39
N ASN A 19 10.19 -0.78 -14.48
CA ASN A 19 9.77 0.48 -13.86
C ASN A 19 8.45 0.99 -14.48
N ALA A 20 8.34 0.92 -15.81
CA ALA A 20 7.11 1.28 -16.52
C ALA A 20 5.88 0.49 -16.03
N LYS A 21 6.06 -0.78 -15.64
CA LYS A 21 4.99 -1.63 -15.11
C LYS A 21 4.66 -1.36 -13.64
N LEU A 22 5.61 -0.84 -12.87
CA LEU A 22 5.46 -0.59 -11.43
C LEU A 22 4.79 0.76 -11.14
N HIS A 23 4.65 1.65 -12.13
CA HIS A 23 3.98 2.93 -11.95
C HIS A 23 2.47 2.74 -11.75
N LYS A 24 2.04 2.78 -10.49
CA LYS A 24 0.63 3.03 -10.12
C LYS A 24 0.32 4.51 -10.32
N SER A 25 -0.86 4.83 -10.86
CA SER A 25 -1.35 6.21 -10.91
C SER A 25 -1.68 6.68 -9.49
N ASN A 26 -1.27 7.90 -9.13
CA ASN A 26 -1.65 8.52 -7.84
C ASN A 26 -3.15 8.82 -7.70
N LYS A 27 -3.94 8.61 -8.76
CA LYS A 27 -5.39 8.83 -8.73
C LYS A 27 -6.07 7.57 -8.21
N PRO A 28 -7.01 7.67 -7.27
CA PRO A 28 -7.82 6.52 -6.87
C PRO A 28 -8.60 6.02 -8.09
N ARG A 29 -8.65 4.70 -8.26
CA ARG A 29 -9.45 4.07 -9.31
C ARG A 29 -10.90 4.45 -9.06
N TYR A 30 -11.60 4.95 -10.09
CA TYR A 30 -13.04 5.15 -9.98
C TYR A 30 -13.70 3.78 -9.80
N ILE A 31 -14.46 3.66 -8.72
CA ILE A 31 -15.26 2.50 -8.36
C ILE A 31 -16.71 2.95 -8.29
N SER A 32 -17.64 2.04 -8.56
CA SER A 32 -19.06 2.39 -8.54
C SER A 32 -19.52 2.82 -7.14
N LYS A 33 -20.65 3.53 -7.03
CA LYS A 33 -21.21 3.95 -5.74
C LYS A 33 -21.42 2.77 -4.78
N ALA A 34 -21.83 1.61 -5.31
CA ALA A 34 -22.03 0.40 -4.51
C ALA A 34 -20.70 -0.19 -4.00
N GLU A 35 -19.65 -0.20 -4.82
CA GLU A 35 -18.32 -0.67 -4.42
C GLU A 35 -17.67 0.27 -3.40
N ARG A 36 -17.87 1.58 -3.55
CA ARG A 36 -17.36 2.58 -2.60
C ARG A 36 -17.97 2.40 -1.21
N ALA A 37 -19.28 2.18 -1.13
CA ALA A 37 -19.95 1.94 0.16
C ALA A 37 -19.46 0.65 0.85
N LYS A 38 -19.16 -0.40 0.10
CA LYS A 38 -18.59 -1.65 0.65
C LYS A 38 -17.20 -1.44 1.22
N LEU A 39 -16.32 -0.74 0.49
CA LEU A 39 -14.96 -0.44 0.97
C LEU A 39 -14.96 0.51 2.16
N GLU A 40 -15.85 1.51 2.18
CA GLU A 40 -16.00 2.40 3.34
C GLU A 40 -16.48 1.63 4.58
N ALA A 41 -17.42 0.69 4.44
CA ALA A 41 -17.86 -0.16 5.55
C ALA A 41 -16.73 -1.08 6.07
N GLU A 42 -15.93 -1.66 5.18
CA GLU A 42 -14.75 -2.47 5.54
C GLU A 42 -13.67 -1.62 6.22
N GLU A 43 -13.38 -0.43 5.72
CA GLU A 43 -12.44 0.52 6.33
C GLU A 43 -12.91 1.00 7.71
N GLN A 44 -14.21 1.25 7.90
CA GLN A 44 -14.75 1.62 9.21
C GLN A 44 -14.62 0.46 10.21
N ASN A 45 -14.81 -0.77 9.75
CA ASN A 45 -14.65 -1.95 10.60
C ASN A 45 -13.18 -2.16 10.99
N GLN A 46 -12.25 -2.00 10.04
CA GLN A 46 -10.81 -2.05 10.33
C GLN A 46 -10.36 -0.91 11.26
N LYS A 47 -10.82 0.33 11.03
CA LYS A 47 -10.54 1.45 11.94
C LYS A 47 -11.11 1.22 13.33
N ALA A 48 -12.31 0.65 13.45
CA ALA A 48 -12.89 0.33 14.75
C ALA A 48 -12.09 -0.74 15.49
N ILE A 49 -11.57 -1.75 14.76
CA ILE A 49 -10.70 -2.79 15.31
C ILE A 49 -9.36 -2.19 15.76
N ASP A 50 -8.74 -1.35 14.92
CA ASP A 50 -7.46 -0.70 15.22
C ASP A 50 -7.57 0.25 16.42
N VAL A 51 -8.66 1.03 16.51
CA VAL A 51 -8.93 1.92 17.65
C VAL A 51 -9.23 1.13 18.91
N ALA A 52 -10.00 0.04 18.83
CA ALA A 52 -10.24 -0.83 19.98
C ALA A 52 -8.93 -1.47 20.49
N SER A 53 -8.04 -1.92 19.62
CA SER A 53 -6.73 -2.43 20.03
C SER A 53 -5.84 -1.37 20.67
N ALA A 54 -5.85 -0.13 20.15
CA ALA A 54 -5.10 0.98 20.74
C ALA A 54 -5.63 1.37 22.14
N THR A 55 -6.96 1.33 22.35
CA THR A 55 -7.55 1.61 23.67
C THR A 55 -7.29 0.52 24.70
N VAL A 56 -7.11 -0.74 24.27
CA VAL A 56 -6.81 -1.85 25.18
C VAL A 56 -5.34 -1.81 25.62
N GLU A 57 -4.40 -1.40 24.75
CA GLU A 57 -2.99 -1.22 25.15
C GLU A 57 -2.79 -0.03 26.11
N GLU A 58 -3.56 1.06 25.97
CA GLU A 58 -3.47 2.20 26.88
C GLU A 58 -3.94 1.86 28.31
N LEU A 59 -4.98 1.02 28.43
CA LEU A 59 -5.53 0.61 29.73
C LEU A 59 -4.63 -0.38 30.50
N ASP A 60 -3.89 -1.26 29.81
CA ASP A 60 -2.99 -2.25 30.45
C ASP A 60 -1.69 -1.59 30.95
N SER A 61 -1.21 -0.56 30.24
CA SER A 61 -0.05 0.23 30.68
C SER A 61 -0.33 1.14 31.89
N THR A 62 -1.58 1.58 32.06
CA THR A 62 -1.97 2.46 33.18
C THR A 62 -2.26 1.68 34.48
N ALA A 63 -2.53 0.38 34.39
CA ALA A 63 -2.83 -0.47 35.55
C ALA A 63 -1.59 -1.04 36.26
N SER A 64 -0.40 -0.97 35.64
CA SER A 64 0.85 -1.52 36.20
C SER A 64 1.66 -0.53 37.04
N ASP A 65 1.19 0.72 37.21
CA ASP A 65 1.91 1.81 37.91
C ASP A 65 1.15 2.33 39.17
N GLN A 66 0.27 1.51 39.75
CA GLN A 66 -0.37 1.75 41.07
C GLN A 66 -0.04 0.60 42.04
#